data_AF-A0A1C4GBP0-F1
#
_entry.id   AF-A0A1C4GBP0-F1
#
_cell.length_a   1.000
_cell.length_b   1.000
_cell.length_c   1.000
_cell.angle_alpha   90.00
_cell.angle_beta   90.00
_cell.angle_gamma   90.00
#
_symmetry.space_group_name_H-M   'P 1'
#
loop_
_entity.id
_entity.type
_entity.pdbx_description
1 polymer ?
#
loop_
_entity_poly.entity_id
_entity_poly.type
_entity_poly.pdbx_seq_one_letter_code
_entity_poly.pdbx_strand_id
1 'polypeptide(L)' 'MSDGGDFFTELHPQVAEVLGIAVLQLLAERREPSREALLEVIQVLWQEGDADLPVELAIDVLSIK' A
#
# COMPACT_ATOMS: atom_id res chain seq x y z
N MET A 1 7.00 5.97 -22.40
CA MET A 1 7.65 6.11 -21.07
C MET A 1 6.54 5.94 -20.06
N SER A 2 6.80 5.15 -19.02
CA SER A 2 5.77 4.61 -18.13
C SER A 2 5.11 5.71 -17.29
N ASP A 3 3.78 5.81 -17.37
CA ASP A 3 2.89 6.65 -16.53
C ASP A 3 2.98 6.33 -15.02
N GLY A 4 3.77 5.33 -14.62
CA GLY A 4 3.86 4.90 -13.23
C GLY A 4 4.49 5.91 -12.28
N GLY A 5 5.22 6.93 -12.77
CA GLY A 5 5.83 7.96 -11.92
C GLY A 5 4.84 9.00 -11.40
N ASP A 6 3.87 9.40 -12.24
CA ASP A 6 2.91 10.46 -11.90
C ASP A 6 1.80 9.95 -10.97
N PHE A 7 1.45 8.66 -11.03
CA PHE A 7 0.46 8.02 -10.14
C PHE A 7 0.82 8.14 -8.65
N PHE A 8 2.09 7.93 -8.28
CA PHE A 8 2.55 8.07 -6.89
C PHE A 8 2.72 9.53 -6.46
N THR A 9 2.87 10.43 -7.43
CA THR A 9 3.00 11.88 -7.18
C THR A 9 1.62 12.52 -6.95
N GLU A 10 0.56 11.94 -7.53
CA GLU A 10 -0.85 12.29 -7.26
C GLU A 10 -1.42 11.60 -6.01
N LEU A 11 -0.87 10.46 -5.59
CA LEU A 11 -1.24 9.87 -4.31
C LEU A 11 -0.89 10.82 -3.16
N HIS A 12 -1.83 11.02 -2.24
CA HIS A 12 -1.58 11.77 -1.01
C HIS A 12 -0.32 11.17 -0.34
N PRO A 13 0.70 11.97 0.05
CA PRO A 13 2.01 11.45 0.47
C PRO A 13 1.94 10.35 1.55
N GLN A 14 0.93 10.40 2.40
CA GLN A 14 0.67 9.41 3.46
C GLN A 14 0.21 8.05 2.91
N VAL A 15 -0.50 8.00 1.78
CA VAL A 15 -0.90 6.75 1.11
C VAL A 15 0.32 6.08 0.48
N ALA A 16 1.20 6.86 -0.15
CA ALA A 16 2.46 6.36 -0.69
C ALA A 16 3.36 5.79 0.42
N GLU A 17 3.35 6.39 1.62
CA GLU A 17 4.05 5.87 2.79
C GLU A 17 3.52 4.50 3.23
N VAL A 18 2.20 4.35 3.37
CA VAL A 18 1.58 3.04 3.74
C VAL A 18 1.95 1.95 2.73
N LEU A 19 1.83 2.24 1.43
CA LEU A 19 2.21 1.31 0.37
C LEU A 19 3.71 1.00 0.40
N GLY A 20 4.55 2.01 0.64
CA GLY A 20 6.00 1.84 0.77
C GLY A 20 6.39 0.92 1.92
N ILE A 21 5.77 1.09 3.10
CA ILE A 21 5.99 0.22 4.26
C ILE A 21 5.59 -1.23 3.92
N ALA A 22 4.42 -1.42 3.29
CA ALA A 22 3.95 -2.76 2.92
C ALA A 22 4.90 -3.45 1.92
N VAL A 23 5.40 -2.71 0.92
CA VAL A 23 6.42 -3.22 -0.02
C VAL A 23 7.70 -3.61 0.73
N LEU A 24 8.20 -2.74 1.61
CA LEU A 24 9.42 -3.03 2.38
C LEU A 24 9.27 -4.27 3.26
N GLN A 25 8.09 -4.48 3.87
CA GLN A 25 7.80 -5.67 4.66
C GLN A 25 7.84 -6.94 3.81
N LEU A 26 7.20 -6.94 2.63
CA LEU A 26 7.23 -8.08 1.71
C LEU A 26 8.65 -8.40 1.23
N LEU A 27 9.43 -7.37 0.91
CA LEU A 27 10.82 -7.53 0.50
C LEU A 27 11.70 -8.07 1.64
N ALA A 28 11.49 -7.61 2.88
CA ALA A 28 12.17 -8.14 4.06
C ALA A 28 11.85 -9.63 4.28
N GLU A 29 10.62 -10.05 3.99
CA GLU A 29 10.16 -11.45 4.01
C GLU A 29 10.56 -12.25 2.77
N ARG A 30 11.22 -11.62 1.78
CA ARG A 30 11.56 -12.21 0.47
C ARG A 30 10.32 -12.73 -0.29
N ARG A 31 9.17 -12.11 -0.07
CA ARG A 31 7.93 -12.36 -0.80
C ARG A 31 7.82 -11.41 -1.99
N GLU A 32 7.24 -11.90 -3.08
CA GLU A 32 6.98 -11.06 -4.25
C GLU A 32 5.86 -10.05 -3.94
N PRO A 33 6.06 -8.74 -4.21
CA PRO A 33 5.03 -7.74 -4.04
C PRO A 33 3.93 -7.88 -5.11
N SER A 34 2.81 -8.49 -4.74
CA SER A 34 1.57 -8.46 -5.51
C SER A 34 0.54 -7.54 -4.84
N ARG A 35 -0.49 -7.13 -5.58
CA ARG A 35 -1.60 -6.34 -5.03
C ARG A 35 -2.26 -7.04 -3.84
N GLU A 36 -2.48 -8.34 -3.96
CA GLU A 36 -3.07 -9.18 -2.92
C GLU A 36 -2.15 -9.30 -1.70
N ALA A 37 -0.85 -9.47 -1.92
CA ALA A 37 0.13 -9.53 -0.83
C ALA A 37 0.25 -8.18 -0.10
N LEU A 38 0.14 -7.06 -0.82
CA LEU A 38 0.14 -5.73 -0.22
C LEU A 38 -1.12 -5.50 0.62
N LEU A 39 -2.30 -5.89 0.12
CA LEU A 39 -3.55 -5.83 0.88
C LEU A 39 -3.46 -6.63 2.19
N GLU A 40 -2.96 -7.86 2.11
CA GLU A 40 -2.76 -8.73 3.28
C GLU A 40 -1.85 -8.05 4.32
N VAL A 41 -0.69 -7.55 3.90
CA VAL A 41 0.27 -6.91 4.80
C VAL A 41 -0.30 -5.63 5.43
N ILE A 42 -0.99 -4.79 4.66
CA ILE A 42 -1.59 -3.56 5.18
C ILE A 42 -2.65 -3.88 6.23
N GLN A 43 -3.52 -4.87 5.97
CA GLN A 43 -4.55 -5.29 6.93
C GLN A 43 -3.97 -5.90 8.21
N VAL A 44 -2.83 -6.62 8.11
CA VAL A 44 -2.14 -7.20 9.27
C VAL A 44 -1.43 -6.13 10.10
N LEU A 45 -0.76 -5.18 9.46
CA LEU A 45 0.01 -4.12 10.12
C LEU A 45 -0.89 -3.06 10.77
N TRP A 46 -2.01 -2.72 10.14
CA TRP A 46 -2.97 -1.72 10.63
C TRP A 46 -4.33 -2.37 10.86
N GLN A 47 -4.42 -3.21 11.90
CA GLN A 47 -5.69 -3.81 12.32
C GLN A 47 -6.74 -2.72 12.59
N GLU A 48 -8.03 -3.02 12.36
CA GLU A 48 -9.19 -2.09 12.26
C GLU A 48 -9.35 -1.01 13.36
N GLY A 49 -8.57 -1.03 14.44
CA GLY A 49 -8.53 0.02 15.47
C GLY A 49 -7.44 1.10 15.29
N ASP A 50 -6.47 0.91 14.39
CA ASP A 50 -5.29 1.78 14.18
C ASP A 50 -5.18 2.26 12.71
N ALA A 51 -6.19 1.97 11.88
CA ALA A 51 -6.23 2.36 10.48
C ALA A 51 -6.73 3.80 10.33
N ASP A 52 -5.80 4.76 10.27
CA ASP A 52 -6.12 6.14 9.89
C ASP A 52 -6.52 6.23 8.40
N LEU A 53 -7.14 7.34 8.00
CA LEU A 53 -7.58 7.64 6.62
C LEU A 53 -6.56 7.23 5.51
N PRO A 54 -5.22 7.41 5.67
CA PRO A 54 -4.26 6.96 4.65
C PRO A 54 -4.23 5.44 4.43
N VAL A 55 -4.50 4.65 5.47
CA VAL A 55 -4.56 3.18 5.39
C VAL A 55 -5.80 2.75 4.63
N GLU A 56 -6.95 3.35 4.94
CA GLU A 56 -8.22 3.09 4.23
C GLU A 56 -8.08 3.41 2.74
N LEU A 57 -7.50 4.56 2.39
CA LEU A 57 -7.27 4.95 1.01
C LEU A 57 -6.27 4.03 0.28
N ALA A 58 -5.24 3.52 0.98
CA ALA A 58 -4.33 2.54 0.40
C ALA A 58 -5.05 1.24 0.07
N ILE A 59 -5.93 0.77 0.95
CA ILE A 59 -6.79 -0.41 0.72
C ILE A 59 -7.71 -0.17 -0.48
N ASP A 60 -8.35 0.99 -0.55
CA ASP A 60 -9.24 1.34 -1.66
C ASP A 60 -8.49 1.35 -3.00
N VAL A 61 -7.32 1.99 -3.07
CA VAL A 61 -6.45 2.02 -4.26
C VAL A 61 -6.10 0.60 -4.72
N LEU A 62 -5.76 -0.28 -3.78
CA LEU A 62 -5.45 -1.69 -4.06
C LEU A 62 -6.69 -2.56 -4.30
N SER A 63 -7.90 -2.03 -4.12
CA SER A 63 -9.17 -2.76 -4.34
C SER A 63 -9.84 -2.41 -5.67
N ILE A 64 -9.45 -1.30 -6.33
CA ILE A 64 -10.02 -0.87 -7.62
C ILE A 64 -9.58 -1.80 -8.76
N LYS A 65 -10.54 -2.46 -9.43
CA LYS A 65 -10.30 -3.39 -10.56
C LYS A 65 -9.80 -2.70 -11.83
#